data_AF-A0AAV7IS82-F1
#
_entry.id   AF-A0AAV7IS82-F1
#
_cell.length_a   1.000
_cell.length_b   1.000
_cell.length_c   1.000
_cell.angle_alpha   90.00
_cell.angle_beta   90.00
_cell.angle_gamma   90.00
#
_symmetry.space_group_name_H-M   'P 1'
#
loop_
_entity.id
_entity.type
_entity.pdbx_description
1 polymer ?
#
loop_
_entity_poly.entity_id
_entity_poly.type
_entity_poly.pdbx_seq_one_letter_code
_entity_poly.pdbx_strand_id
1 'polypeptide(L)'
;MNPYEFEDAKEISSKLWQEACWIVINAYFDEKGLVRQQLDSFDEFIEMSVQKIVDESPSIALQAETRYKAGQIESPVMHKLKFEQIYLSKPTHWE
;
A
#
# COMPACT_ATOMS: atom_id res chain seq x y z
N MET A 1 -50.32 34.44 -18.70
CA MET A 1 -49.05 33.69 -18.80
C MET A 1 -49.22 32.43 -17.97
N ASN A 2 -49.02 31.24 -18.54
CA ASN A 2 -49.28 29.96 -17.87
C ASN A 2 -48.10 29.61 -16.93
N PRO A 3 -48.32 29.42 -15.62
CA PRO A 3 -47.25 29.08 -14.66
C PRO A 3 -46.55 27.74 -14.94
N TYR A 4 -47.18 26.83 -15.68
CA TYR A 4 -46.64 25.51 -16.00
C TYR A 4 -45.60 25.51 -17.13
N GLU A 5 -45.49 26.58 -17.93
CA GLU A 5 -44.46 26.67 -18.98
C GLU A 5 -43.03 26.84 -18.42
N PHE A 6 -42.89 27.13 -17.12
CA PHE A 6 -41.58 27.25 -16.45
C PHE A 6 -41.06 25.92 -15.87
N GLU A 7 -41.86 24.86 -15.81
CA GLU A 7 -41.42 23.55 -15.28
C GLU A 7 -40.70 22.70 -16.34
N ASP A 8 -41.11 22.77 -17.60
CA ASP A 8 -40.48 22.04 -18.71
C ASP A 8 -39.08 22.59 -19.08
N ALA A 9 -38.74 23.81 -18.64
CA ALA A 9 -37.42 24.42 -18.85
C ALA A 9 -36.31 23.85 -17.93
N LYS A 10 -36.63 22.87 -17.07
CA LYS A 10 -35.68 22.23 -16.14
C LYS A 10 -35.10 20.90 -16.63
N GLU A 11 -35.56 20.38 -17.77
CA GLU A 11 -35.03 19.13 -18.32
C GLU A 11 -33.81 19.40 -19.21
N ILE A 12 -32.65 18.86 -18.81
CA ILE A 12 -31.44 18.89 -19.62
C ILE A 12 -31.69 18.05 -20.88
N SER A 13 -31.52 18.65 -22.06
CA SER A 13 -31.61 17.89 -23.32
C SER A 13 -30.63 16.71 -23.31
N SER A 14 -31.04 15.57 -23.89
CA SER A 14 -30.19 14.37 -23.99
C SER A 14 -28.79 14.66 -24.56
N LYS A 15 -28.68 15.61 -25.50
CA LYS A 15 -27.40 16.05 -26.07
C LYS A 15 -26.50 16.74 -25.04
N LEU A 16 -27.05 17.68 -24.26
CA LEU A 16 -26.30 18.38 -23.21
C LEU A 16 -25.89 17.42 -22.09
N TRP A 17 -26.72 16.43 -21.79
CA TRP A 17 -26.37 15.36 -20.85
C TRP A 17 -25.17 14.54 -21.34
N GLN A 18 -25.14 14.15 -22.62
CA GLN A 18 -23.99 13.43 -23.20
C GLN A 18 -22.70 14.25 -23.12
N GLU A 19 -22.74 15.55 -23.40
CA GLU A 19 -21.59 16.45 -23.28
C GLU A 19 -21.12 16.57 -21.81
N ALA A 20 -22.05 16.73 -20.87
CA ALA A 20 -21.75 16.78 -19.44
C ALA A 20 -21.12 15.48 -18.92
N CYS A 21 -21.59 14.32 -19.38
CA CYS A 21 -20.99 13.02 -19.04
C CYS A 21 -19.51 12.94 -19.42
N TRP A 22 -19.14 13.44 -20.60
CA TRP A 22 -17.73 13.47 -21.02
C TRP A 22 -16.86 14.38 -20.16
N ILE A 23 -17.40 15.50 -19.67
CA ILE A 23 -16.70 16.37 -18.73
C ILE A 23 -16.35 15.61 -17.45
N VAL A 24 -17.30 14.85 -16.90
CA VAL A 24 -17.09 14.06 -15.68
C VAL A 24 -16.09 12.93 -15.93
N ILE A 25 -16.19 12.24 -17.07
CA ILE A 25 -15.25 11.18 -17.45
C ILE A 25 -13.83 11.72 -17.59
N ASN A 26 -13.66 12.85 -18.27
CA ASN A 26 -12.35 13.48 -18.43
C ASN A 26 -11.78 13.92 -17.09
N ALA A 27 -12.58 14.57 -16.24
CA ALA A 27 -12.14 14.95 -14.89
C ALA A 27 -11.68 13.74 -14.06
N TYR A 28 -12.36 12.60 -14.17
CA TYR A 28 -11.95 11.36 -13.49
C TYR A 28 -10.58 10.88 -13.97
N PHE A 29 -10.34 10.85 -15.29
CA PHE A 29 -9.06 10.41 -15.83
C PHE A 29 -7.93 11.42 -15.61
N ASP A 30 -8.22 12.72 -15.56
CA ASP A 30 -7.25 13.74 -15.20
C ASP A 30 -6.78 13.59 -13.74
N GLU A 31 -7.69 13.20 -12.83
CA GLU A 31 -7.35 12.99 -11.42
C GLU A 31 -6.68 11.63 -11.17
N LYS A 32 -7.28 10.54 -11.66
CA LYS A 32 -6.83 9.17 -11.35
C LYS A 32 -5.73 8.69 -12.30
N GLY A 33 -5.72 9.14 -13.55
CA GLY A 33 -4.90 8.57 -14.60
C GLY A 33 -5.36 7.17 -15.01
N LEU A 34 -4.59 6.52 -15.88
CA LEU A 34 -4.95 5.23 -16.48
C LEU A 34 -4.43 4.00 -15.72
N VAL A 35 -3.43 4.19 -14.85
CA VAL A 35 -2.67 3.09 -14.21
C VAL A 35 -2.72 3.18 -12.68
N ARG A 36 -3.68 3.93 -12.13
CA ARG A 36 -3.77 4.24 -10.70
C ARG A 36 -3.74 3.01 -9.80
N GLN A 37 -4.45 1.95 -10.19
CA GLN A 37 -4.51 0.70 -9.42
C GLN A 37 -3.13 0.08 -9.15
N GLN A 38 -2.22 0.16 -10.12
CA GLN A 38 -0.87 -0.41 -9.97
C GLN A 38 -0.01 0.47 -9.05
N LEU A 39 -0.14 1.79 -9.17
CA LEU A 39 0.56 2.74 -8.30
C LEU A 39 0.08 2.61 -6.86
N ASP A 40 -1.23 2.62 -6.64
CA ASP A 40 -1.81 2.50 -5.29
C ASP A 40 -1.45 1.15 -4.63
N SER A 41 -1.46 0.05 -5.40
CA SER A 41 -1.04 -1.26 -4.88
C SER A 41 0.45 -1.32 -4.56
N PHE A 42 1.29 -0.68 -5.38
CA PHE A 42 2.73 -0.59 -5.11
C PHE A 42 3.02 0.28 -3.88
N ASP A 43 2.35 1.43 -3.77
CA ASP A 43 2.48 2.35 -2.64
C ASP A 43 2.03 1.64 -1.35
N GLU A 44 0.87 0.98 -1.33
CA GLU A 44 0.38 0.19 -0.20
C GLU A 44 1.36 -0.93 0.18
N PHE A 45 1.92 -1.62 -0.82
CA PHE A 45 2.88 -2.68 -0.59
C PHE A 45 4.13 -2.18 0.11
N ILE A 46 4.74 -1.10 -0.41
CA ILE A 46 5.98 -0.54 0.12
C ILE A 46 5.78 0.16 1.47
N GLU A 47 4.69 0.90 1.63
CA GLU A 47 4.44 1.67 2.85
C GLU A 47 4.08 0.76 4.02
N MET A 48 3.19 -0.23 3.82
CA MET A 48 2.61 -1.00 4.91
C MET A 48 2.93 -2.50 4.85
N SER A 49 2.81 -3.12 3.68
CA SER A 49 2.89 -4.59 3.60
C SER A 49 4.28 -5.13 3.92
N VAL A 50 5.35 -4.47 3.48
CA VAL A 50 6.72 -4.92 3.77
C VAL A 50 7.03 -4.85 5.27
N GLN A 51 6.66 -3.77 5.95
CA GLN A 51 6.87 -3.65 7.40
C GLN A 51 6.05 -4.71 8.15
N LYS A 52 4.80 -4.93 7.75
CA LYS A 52 3.95 -5.97 8.33
C LYS A 52 4.56 -7.37 8.23
N ILE A 53 5.15 -7.71 7.08
CA ILE A 53 5.84 -9.01 6.90
C ILE A 53 7.02 -9.13 7.88
N VAL A 54 7.78 -8.04 8.10
CA VAL A 54 8.90 -8.04 9.05
C VAL A 54 8.41 -8.22 10.49
N ASP A 55 7.35 -7.52 10.88
CA ASP A 55 6.78 -7.60 12.22
C ASP A 55 6.15 -8.97 12.53
N GLU A 56 5.53 -9.60 11.53
CA GLU A 56 4.94 -10.95 11.63
C GLU A 56 6.00 -12.06 11.63
N SER A 57 7.24 -11.77 11.21
CA SER A 57 8.32 -12.75 11.16
C SER A 57 8.82 -13.10 12.57
N PRO A 58 8.87 -14.40 12.95
CA PRO A 58 9.30 -14.80 14.29
C PRO A 58 10.79 -14.52 14.50
N SER A 59 11.17 -14.27 15.76
CA SER A 59 12.58 -14.13 16.13
C SER A 59 13.34 -15.44 15.93
N ILE A 60 14.52 -15.36 15.33
CA ILE A 60 15.40 -16.51 15.13
C ILE A 60 16.22 -16.71 16.41
N ALA A 61 16.14 -17.90 17.01
CA ALA A 61 16.94 -18.27 18.17
C ALA A 61 18.00 -19.30 17.80
N LEU A 62 19.26 -19.05 18.15
CA LEU A 62 20.39 -19.95 17.97
C LEU A 62 20.92 -20.35 19.34
N GLN A 63 20.95 -21.64 19.63
CA GLN A 63 21.50 -22.18 20.87
C GLN A 63 22.80 -22.92 20.55
N ALA A 64 23.90 -22.54 21.20
CA ALA A 64 25.15 -23.26 21.09
C ALA A 64 25.00 -24.68 21.66
N GLU A 65 25.73 -25.65 21.09
CA GLU A 65 25.75 -26.99 21.66
C GLU A 65 26.30 -26.97 23.08
N THR A 66 25.64 -27.70 23.98
CA THR A 66 26.11 -27.87 25.36
C THR A 66 27.42 -28.65 25.36
N ARG A 67 28.53 -27.98 25.66
CA ARG A 67 29.84 -28.63 25.81
C ARG A 67 29.99 -29.08 27.26
N TYR A 68 30.07 -30.40 27.48
CA TYR A 68 30.44 -30.93 28.79
C TYR A 68 31.95 -30.74 29.00
N LYS A 69 32.35 -29.75 29.81
CA LYS A 69 33.72 -29.65 30.33
C LYS A 69 33.73 -30.07 31.79
N ALA A 70 34.48 -31.14 32.09
CA ALA A 70 34.94 -31.51 33.43
C ALA A 70 33.89 -31.44 34.57
N GLY A 71 32.70 -32.01 34.37
CA GLY A 71 31.72 -32.20 35.45
C GLY A 71 30.90 -30.96 35.84
N GLN A 72 31.08 -29.82 35.16
CA GLN A 72 30.18 -28.67 35.27
C GLN A 72 29.32 -28.57 34.00
N ILE A 73 28.00 -28.55 34.19
CA ILE A 73 27.04 -28.26 33.12
C ILE A 73 27.02 -26.74 32.94
N GLU A 74 27.69 -26.22 31.92
CA GLU A 74 27.54 -24.81 31.51
C GLU A 74 26.22 -24.66 30.73
N SER A 75 25.46 -23.62 31.04
CA SER A 75 24.27 -23.29 30.25
C SER A 75 24.70 -22.88 28.84
N PRO A 76 24.17 -23.53 27.78
CA PRO A 76 24.53 -23.20 26.40
C PRO A 76 24.16 -21.74 26.08
N VAL A 77 25.09 -21.03 25.43
CA VAL A 77 24.89 -19.64 24.99
C VAL A 77 23.74 -19.59 23.99
N MET A 78 22.78 -18.67 24.21
CA MET A 78 21.64 -18.44 23.32
C MET A 78 21.73 -17.05 22.69
N HIS A 79 21.61 -16.99 21.37
CA HIS A 79 21.47 -15.76 20.60
C HIS A 79 20.05 -15.64 20.06
N LYS A 80 19.50 -14.43 20.05
CA LYS A 80 18.20 -14.13 19.45
C LYS A 80 18.34 -12.99 18.45
N LEU A 81 17.78 -13.17 17.27
CA LEU A 81 17.72 -12.17 16.20
C LEU A 81 16.26 -11.81 15.96
N LYS A 82 15.96 -10.53 15.91
CA LYS A 82 14.65 -9.99 15.55
C LYS A 82 14.86 -8.84 14.57
N PHE A 83 14.06 -8.82 13.52
CA PHE A 83 14.01 -7.73 12.56
C PHE A 83 12.96 -6.71 13.01
N GLU A 84 13.22 -5.43 12.74
CA GLU A 84 12.38 -4.32 13.21
C GLU A 84 12.14 -3.35 12.04
N GLN A 85 12.10 -2.04 12.30
CA GLN A 85 11.81 -1.01 11.30
C GLN A 85 12.64 -1.14 10.00
N ILE A 86 11.94 -1.18 8.86
CA ILE A 86 12.56 -1.13 7.52
C ILE A 86 12.87 0.31 7.12
N TYR A 87 13.89 0.47 6.28
CA TYR A 87 14.25 1.73 5.64
C TYR A 87 14.40 1.52 4.15
N LEU A 88 13.78 2.38 3.35
CA LEU A 88 13.85 2.35 1.90
C LEU A 88 14.52 3.62 1.37
N SER A 89 15.53 3.46 0.53
CA SER A 89 16.17 4.56 -0.19
C SER A 89 15.61 4.69 -1.61
N LYS A 90 15.80 5.87 -2.21
CA LYS A 90 15.53 6.04 -3.64
C LYS A 90 16.42 5.08 -4.47
N PRO A 91 15.96 4.64 -5.65
CA PRO A 91 16.75 3.80 -6.53
C PRO A 91 18.15 4.38 -6.72
N THR A 92 19.16 3.55 -6.49
CA THR A 92 20.56 3.91 -6.64
C THR A 92 21.17 2.96 -7.66
N HIS A 93 21.96 3.50 -8.59
CA HIS A 93 22.68 2.72 -9.57
C HIS A 93 24.13 2.58 -9.10
N TRP A 94 24.63 1.35 -9.08
CA TRP A 94 26.04 1.06 -8.84
C TRP A 94 26.60 0.43 -10.10
N GLU A 95 27.59 1.10 -10.71
CA GLU A 95 28.41 0.57 -11.81
C GLU A 95 29.58 -0.26 -11.28
#